data_AF-A0A2V6TU22-F1
#
_entry.id   AF-A0A2V6TU22-F1
#
_cell.length_a   1.000
_cell.length_b   1.000
_cell.length_c   1.000
_cell.angle_alpha   90.00
_cell.angle_beta   90.00
_cell.angle_gamma   90.00
#
_symmetry.space_group_name_H-M   'P 1'
#
loop_
_entity.id
_entity.type
_entity.pdbx_description
1 polymer ?
#
loop_
_entity_poly.entity_id
_entity_poly.type
_entity_poly.pdbx_seq_one_letter_code
_entity_poly.pdbx_strand_id
1 'polypeptide(L)'
;MHKDLEAWLSQVWTEKDRLIGLSPTGHSGRGVHLGNDNPAIWEVYGMYNDAGGASSNDMSAVPPFIDELDNLEKAVGVAALLQVGNDFVDLNRGQLSNIKTTPFKTQTRRGQKKVTVDQAVVGGAFVHFAKGNADATKHRVYVNVKRDHLGPAFRSIATAIWPESCLNSAKVGGPLGAARADSVVIYLSDGQKDSVLAKLRTYYDKNKGHFGADTPKLTVPVEGMSGVALGMEPPGLAVIRSGGQYYAEKMPQSFGFYRAMLIFMALDRTHFTRPGQTDPQRSDAFKRRTEKYFVHAGIDPDRPAEQSAPKALKPISELDRTIQASGDEDGGKQVIIKR
;
A
#
# COMPACT_ATOMS: atom_id res chain seq x y z
N MET A 1 -16.49 6.46 -15.53
CA MET A 1 -15.95 5.79 -14.33
C MET A 1 -16.05 4.29 -14.49
N HIS A 2 -14.97 3.56 -14.24
CA HIS A 2 -14.94 2.09 -14.30
C HIS A 2 -15.89 1.45 -13.29
N LYS A 3 -16.53 0.33 -13.65
CA LYS A 3 -17.46 -0.41 -12.77
C LYS A 3 -16.84 -0.84 -11.43
N ASP A 4 -15.57 -1.24 -11.44
CA ASP A 4 -14.89 -1.69 -10.21
C ASP A 4 -14.59 -0.52 -9.28
N LEU A 5 -14.27 0.66 -9.84
CA LEU A 5 -14.15 1.88 -9.04
C LEU A 5 -15.50 2.26 -8.47
N GLU A 6 -16.57 2.22 -9.27
CA GLU A 6 -17.91 2.53 -8.78
C GLU A 6 -18.39 1.60 -7.66
N ALA A 7 -18.21 0.30 -7.83
CA ALA A 7 -18.57 -0.70 -6.82
C ALA A 7 -17.77 -0.49 -5.54
N TRP A 8 -16.47 -0.23 -5.68
CA TRP A 8 -15.60 0.07 -4.55
C TRP A 8 -16.02 1.33 -3.80
N LEU A 9 -16.32 2.43 -4.50
CA LEU A 9 -16.79 3.66 -3.87
C LEU A 9 -18.14 3.47 -3.19
N SER A 10 -19.03 2.67 -3.76
CA SER A 10 -20.31 2.34 -3.12
C SER A 10 -20.09 1.62 -1.78
N GLN A 11 -19.13 0.68 -1.71
CA GLN A 11 -18.75 0.00 -0.47
C GLN A 11 -18.10 0.97 0.55
N VAL A 12 -17.23 1.89 0.12
CA VAL A 12 -16.67 2.90 1.03
C VAL A 12 -17.77 3.84 1.55
N TRP A 13 -18.76 4.17 0.73
CA TRP A 13 -19.89 5.02 1.12
C TRP A 13 -20.78 4.38 2.18
N THR A 14 -20.97 3.06 2.17
CA THR A 14 -21.74 2.37 3.22
C THR A 14 -21.05 2.46 4.58
N GLU A 15 -19.71 2.51 4.60
CA GLU A 15 -18.88 2.62 5.81
C GLU A 15 -18.62 4.07 6.25
N LYS A 16 -19.21 5.07 5.57
CA LYS A 16 -18.82 6.49 5.72
C LYS A 16 -18.87 7.00 7.16
N ASP A 17 -19.90 6.64 7.92
CA ASP A 17 -20.11 7.19 9.26
C ASP A 17 -19.05 6.65 10.23
N ARG A 18 -18.72 5.35 10.12
CA ARG A 18 -17.62 4.71 10.86
C ARG A 18 -16.26 5.32 10.49
N LEU A 19 -15.98 5.44 9.19
CA LEU A 19 -14.71 5.98 8.70
C LEU A 19 -14.50 7.45 9.13
N ILE A 20 -15.55 8.27 9.06
CA ILE A 20 -15.48 9.67 9.49
C ILE A 20 -15.35 9.76 11.02
N GLY A 21 -16.00 8.88 11.79
CA GLY A 21 -15.85 8.83 13.25
C GLY A 21 -14.43 8.52 13.73
N LEU A 22 -13.61 7.88 12.90
CA LEU A 22 -12.18 7.66 13.17
C LEU A 22 -11.30 8.86 12.81
N SER A 23 -11.82 9.81 12.02
CA SER A 23 -11.07 10.99 11.59
C SER A 23 -10.84 11.93 12.78
N PRO A 24 -9.60 12.35 13.07
CA PRO A 24 -9.27 13.12 14.28
C PRO A 24 -10.01 14.46 14.47
N THR A 25 -10.64 15.02 13.44
CA THR A 25 -11.15 16.41 13.49
C THR A 25 -12.55 16.65 12.97
N GLY A 26 -13.29 15.61 12.57
CA GLY A 26 -14.74 15.69 12.38
C GLY A 26 -15.30 16.73 11.39
N HIS A 27 -14.50 17.59 10.73
CA HIS A 27 -14.83 18.40 9.55
C HIS A 27 -13.63 19.27 9.18
N SER A 28 -12.81 18.87 8.20
CA SER A 28 -11.69 19.71 7.79
C SER A 28 -12.10 20.76 6.75
N GLY A 29 -12.83 21.79 7.20
CA GLY A 29 -13.28 22.89 6.34
C GLY A 29 -12.13 23.64 5.64
N ARG A 30 -10.91 23.58 6.18
CA ARG A 30 -9.76 24.40 5.75
C ARG A 30 -8.41 23.67 5.56
N GLY A 31 -8.25 22.41 5.96
CA GLY A 31 -6.93 21.76 5.89
C GLY A 31 -6.97 20.24 5.93
N VAL A 32 -6.32 19.56 4.99
CA VAL A 32 -6.40 18.10 4.89
C VAL A 32 -5.46 17.40 5.88
N HIS A 33 -5.99 16.48 6.69
CA HIS A 33 -5.22 15.54 7.51
C HIS A 33 -4.77 14.35 6.65
N LEU A 34 -3.84 14.59 5.72
CA LEU A 34 -3.32 13.56 4.83
C LEU A 34 -1.98 13.11 5.34
N GLY A 35 -1.99 12.01 6.08
CA GLY A 35 -0.77 11.46 6.63
C GLY A 35 -0.91 10.05 7.08
N ASN A 36 0.25 9.45 7.36
CA ASN A 36 0.38 8.12 7.95
C ASN A 36 -0.25 7.99 9.35
N ASP A 37 -0.75 9.07 9.94
CA ASP A 37 -1.35 9.06 11.28
C ASP A 37 -2.87 9.21 11.26
N ASN A 38 -3.50 9.29 10.07
CA ASN A 38 -4.95 9.32 9.97
C ASN A 38 -5.51 7.88 9.93
N PRO A 39 -6.12 7.38 11.02
CA PRO A 39 -6.58 5.99 11.08
C PRO A 39 -7.68 5.70 10.06
N ALA A 40 -8.50 6.69 9.68
CA ALA A 40 -9.54 6.50 8.67
C ALA A 40 -8.96 6.20 7.27
N ILE A 41 -7.80 6.77 6.92
CA ILE A 41 -7.11 6.44 5.67
C ILE A 41 -6.59 4.99 5.71
N TRP A 42 -6.04 4.57 6.85
CA TRP A 42 -5.59 3.19 7.03
C TRP A 42 -6.71 2.18 6.99
N GLU A 43 -7.91 2.54 7.47
CA GLU A 43 -9.10 1.70 7.34
C GLU A 43 -9.53 1.54 5.88
N VAL A 44 -9.60 2.64 5.11
CA VAL A 44 -9.86 2.55 3.66
C VAL A 44 -8.79 1.71 2.96
N TYR A 45 -7.52 1.83 3.36
CA TYR A 45 -6.43 1.01 2.86
C TYR A 45 -6.51 -0.47 3.28
N GLY A 46 -6.99 -0.75 4.49
CA GLY A 46 -7.24 -2.09 5.00
C GLY A 46 -8.31 -2.79 4.17
N MET A 47 -9.45 -2.13 3.98
CA MET A 47 -10.54 -2.63 3.13
C MET A 47 -10.06 -2.87 1.67
N TYR A 48 -9.09 -2.10 1.18
CA TYR A 48 -8.53 -2.22 -0.17
C TYR A 48 -7.70 -3.51 -0.35
N ASN A 49 -7.01 -3.99 0.70
CA ASN A 49 -6.14 -5.18 0.65
C ASN A 49 -6.76 -6.43 1.30
N ASP A 50 -7.99 -6.32 1.83
CA ASP A 50 -8.64 -7.44 2.49
C ASP A 50 -8.87 -8.59 1.51
N ALA A 51 -8.34 -9.77 1.85
CA ALA A 51 -8.55 -11.01 1.12
C ALA A 51 -9.60 -11.92 1.79
N GLY A 52 -10.25 -11.43 2.85
CA GLY A 52 -11.09 -12.24 3.71
C GLY A 52 -10.28 -13.31 4.47
N GLY A 53 -10.91 -13.88 5.49
CA GLY A 53 -10.32 -14.92 6.33
C GLY A 53 -9.84 -14.44 7.69
N ALA A 54 -9.58 -15.39 8.58
CA ALA A 54 -9.22 -15.09 9.97
C ALA A 54 -7.83 -14.46 10.07
N SER A 55 -7.72 -13.45 10.93
CA SER A 55 -6.44 -13.01 11.46
C SER A 55 -5.78 -14.17 12.21
N SER A 56 -4.49 -14.37 12.00
CA SER A 56 -3.73 -15.41 12.70
C SER A 56 -2.70 -14.79 13.63
N ASN A 57 -2.68 -15.25 14.87
CA ASN A 57 -1.57 -15.01 15.80
C ASN A 57 -0.76 -16.29 16.04
N ASP A 58 -0.89 -17.28 15.14
CA ASP A 58 -0.20 -18.54 15.27
C ASP A 58 1.29 -18.40 14.94
N MET A 59 2.09 -18.43 16.00
CA MET A 59 3.55 -18.37 15.90
C MET A 59 4.18 -19.62 15.28
N SER A 60 3.45 -20.74 15.17
CA SER A 60 3.99 -22.00 14.63
C SER A 60 4.42 -21.89 13.15
N ALA A 61 3.74 -21.01 12.39
CA ALA A 61 4.04 -20.75 10.99
C ALA A 61 5.26 -19.84 10.77
N VAL A 62 5.70 -19.11 11.81
CA VAL A 62 6.76 -18.10 11.69
C VAL A 62 8.16 -18.70 11.49
N PRO A 63 8.63 -19.70 12.28
CA PRO A 63 9.95 -20.27 12.06
C PRO A 63 10.13 -20.88 10.66
N PRO A 64 9.20 -21.72 10.12
CA PRO A 64 9.33 -22.24 8.77
C PRO A 64 9.33 -21.14 7.70
N PHE A 65 8.53 -20.08 7.91
CA PHE A 65 8.55 -18.92 7.03
C PHE A 65 9.93 -18.25 7.01
N ILE A 66 10.54 -17.99 8.17
CA ILE A 66 11.89 -17.42 8.29
C ILE A 66 12.92 -18.30 7.58
N ASP A 67 12.81 -19.63 7.71
CA ASP A 67 13.71 -20.58 7.04
C ASP A 67 13.66 -20.46 5.51
N GLU A 68 12.47 -20.28 4.94
CA GLU A 68 12.34 -20.07 3.50
C GLU A 68 12.91 -18.73 3.03
N LEU A 69 12.81 -17.68 3.86
CA LEU A 69 13.42 -16.38 3.55
C LEU A 69 14.95 -16.40 3.65
N ASP A 70 15.50 -17.10 4.64
CA ASP A 70 16.94 -17.32 4.77
C ASP A 70 17.49 -18.13 3.59
N ASN A 71 16.76 -19.17 3.16
CA ASN A 71 17.08 -19.91 1.95
C ASN A 71 17.03 -19.05 0.69
N LEU A 72 16.07 -18.13 0.59
CA LEU A 72 16.01 -17.16 -0.50
C LEU A 72 17.23 -16.24 -0.46
N GLU A 73 17.55 -15.62 0.68
CA GLU A 73 18.71 -14.75 0.86
C GLU A 73 20.01 -15.42 0.37
N LYS A 74 20.21 -16.70 0.71
CA LYS A 74 21.35 -17.50 0.23
C LYS A 74 21.32 -17.71 -1.27
N ALA A 75 20.15 -18.02 -1.85
CA ALA A 75 20.00 -18.30 -3.27
C ALA A 75 20.22 -17.06 -4.15
N VAL A 76 19.72 -15.89 -3.71
CA VAL A 76 19.78 -14.66 -4.49
C VAL A 76 20.95 -13.75 -4.13
N GLY A 77 21.63 -14.03 -3.01
CA GLY A 77 22.80 -13.30 -2.57
C GLY A 77 22.50 -11.85 -2.18
N VAL A 78 21.34 -11.54 -1.61
CA VAL A 78 21.04 -10.20 -1.08
C VAL A 78 20.42 -10.30 0.30
N ALA A 79 20.84 -9.41 1.20
CA ALA A 79 20.27 -9.37 2.54
C ALA A 79 18.85 -8.79 2.51
N ALA A 80 17.99 -9.30 3.38
CA ALA A 80 16.62 -8.82 3.48
C ALA A 80 16.52 -7.47 4.22
N LEU A 81 15.45 -6.73 3.91
CA LEU A 81 15.07 -5.50 4.62
C LEU A 81 13.72 -5.73 5.31
N LEU A 82 13.65 -5.43 6.59
CA LEU A 82 12.43 -5.61 7.37
C LEU A 82 11.67 -4.29 7.48
N GLN A 83 10.41 -4.27 7.05
CA GLN A 83 9.56 -3.09 7.16
C GLN A 83 8.81 -3.11 8.51
N VAL A 84 9.21 -2.26 9.44
CA VAL A 84 8.60 -2.13 10.77
C VAL A 84 7.81 -0.82 10.82
N GLY A 85 6.49 -0.91 10.70
CA GLY A 85 5.61 0.25 10.51
C GLY A 85 5.90 0.96 9.19
N ASN A 86 6.25 2.25 9.28
CA ASN A 86 6.57 3.11 8.13
C ASN A 86 8.08 3.26 7.87
N ASP A 87 8.92 2.50 8.59
CA ASP A 87 10.38 2.56 8.47
C ASP A 87 10.97 1.17 8.20
N PHE A 88 12.29 1.12 7.98
CA PHE A 88 13.01 -0.09 7.61
C PHE A 88 14.12 -0.39 8.60
N VAL A 89 14.37 -1.68 8.80
CA VAL A 89 15.54 -2.23 9.47
C VAL A 89 16.36 -3.00 8.45
N ASP A 90 17.63 -2.65 8.33
CA ASP A 90 18.62 -3.40 7.57
C ASP A 90 18.98 -4.69 8.31
N LEU A 91 18.78 -5.84 7.66
CA LEU A 91 19.31 -7.10 8.16
C LEU A 91 20.66 -7.33 7.48
N ASN A 92 21.69 -7.66 8.27
CA ASN A 92 22.91 -8.25 7.75
C ASN A 92 22.63 -9.68 7.29
N ARG A 93 23.43 -10.17 6.34
CA ARG A 93 23.29 -11.55 5.90
C ARG A 93 23.43 -12.54 7.06
N GLY A 94 22.56 -13.55 7.10
CA GLY A 94 22.45 -14.55 8.15
C GLY A 94 21.73 -14.06 9.41
N GLN A 95 21.29 -12.80 9.49
CA GLN A 95 20.50 -12.35 10.66
C GLN A 95 19.10 -12.95 10.68
N LEU A 96 18.49 -13.25 9.52
CA LEU A 96 17.17 -13.90 9.46
C LEU A 96 17.17 -15.23 10.24
N SER A 97 18.16 -16.10 10.01
CA SER A 97 18.27 -17.37 10.73
C SER A 97 18.49 -17.19 12.24
N ASN A 98 19.22 -16.15 12.64
CA ASN A 98 19.58 -15.89 14.04
C ASN A 98 18.42 -15.33 14.87
N ILE A 99 17.45 -14.65 14.25
CA ILE A 99 16.27 -14.09 14.93
C ILE A 99 15.45 -15.17 15.65
N LYS A 100 15.51 -16.42 15.18
CA LYS A 100 14.80 -17.54 15.80
C LYS A 100 15.26 -17.84 17.23
N THR A 101 16.54 -17.62 17.52
CA THR A 101 17.15 -17.97 18.81
C THR A 101 17.61 -16.75 19.60
N THR A 102 17.91 -15.63 18.93
CA THR A 102 18.46 -14.44 19.60
C THR A 102 17.86 -13.17 19.00
N PRO A 103 16.80 -12.62 19.62
CA PRO A 103 16.33 -11.28 19.31
C PRO A 103 17.46 -10.26 19.45
N PHE A 104 17.49 -9.25 18.59
CA PHE A 104 18.50 -8.22 18.65
C PHE A 104 17.90 -6.82 18.60
N LYS A 105 18.60 -5.86 19.20
CA LYS A 105 18.19 -4.45 19.18
C LYS A 105 18.94 -3.74 18.06
N THR A 106 18.21 -2.91 17.31
CA THR A 106 18.76 -2.10 16.23
C THR A 106 17.98 -0.79 16.10
N GLN A 107 18.36 0.04 15.15
CA GLN A 107 17.68 1.28 14.83
C GLN A 107 17.04 1.21 13.44
N THR A 108 15.90 1.85 13.28
CA THR A 108 15.28 2.02 11.97
C THR A 108 16.02 3.09 11.14
N ARG A 109 15.96 3.00 9.81
CA ARG A 109 16.73 3.86 8.90
C ARG A 109 16.43 5.35 9.06
N ARG A 110 15.15 5.76 9.05
CA ARG A 110 14.76 7.18 9.00
C ARG A 110 14.58 7.80 10.38
N GLY A 111 13.95 7.06 11.29
CA GLY A 111 13.64 7.57 12.63
C GLY A 111 14.70 7.29 13.69
N GLN A 112 15.72 6.48 13.37
CA GLN A 112 16.69 5.94 14.35
C GLN A 112 16.03 5.35 15.61
N LYS A 113 14.77 4.91 15.47
CA LYS A 113 13.97 4.39 16.59
C LYS A 113 14.56 3.05 16.98
N LYS A 114 14.85 2.89 18.28
CA LYS A 114 15.29 1.60 18.81
C LYS A 114 14.15 0.58 18.68
N VAL A 115 14.42 -0.53 18.01
CA VAL A 115 13.50 -1.65 17.81
C VAL A 115 14.20 -2.93 18.23
N THR A 116 13.49 -3.81 18.93
CA THR A 116 13.90 -5.20 19.12
C THR A 116 13.31 -6.01 17.98
N VAL A 117 14.16 -6.66 17.19
CA VAL A 117 13.75 -7.56 16.12
C VAL A 117 13.73 -8.98 16.67
N ASP A 118 12.56 -9.59 16.64
CA ASP A 118 12.31 -10.98 17.02
C ASP A 118 11.43 -11.68 15.96
N GLN A 119 11.08 -12.95 16.21
CA GLN A 119 10.24 -13.73 15.30
C GLN A 119 8.86 -13.09 15.10
N ALA A 120 8.24 -12.53 16.14
CA ALA A 120 6.91 -11.92 16.03
C ALA A 120 6.96 -10.67 15.15
N VAL A 121 8.01 -9.87 15.27
CA VAL A 121 8.24 -8.70 14.42
C VAL A 121 8.43 -9.10 12.95
N VAL A 122 9.20 -10.16 12.65
CA VAL A 122 9.30 -10.69 11.28
C VAL A 122 7.96 -11.26 10.80
N GLY A 123 7.27 -11.98 11.69
CA GLY A 123 5.99 -12.62 11.40
C GLY A 123 4.85 -11.65 11.09
N GLY A 124 4.90 -10.41 11.59
CA GLY A 124 3.89 -9.37 11.34
C GLY A 124 4.30 -8.28 10.34
N ALA A 125 5.53 -8.33 9.82
CA ALA A 125 6.07 -7.29 8.94
C ALA A 125 6.09 -7.71 7.47
N PHE A 126 6.37 -6.74 6.58
CA PHE A 126 6.85 -7.08 5.23
C PHE A 126 8.36 -7.29 5.25
N VAL A 127 8.81 -8.36 4.60
CA VAL A 127 10.23 -8.63 4.34
C VAL A 127 10.51 -8.37 2.87
N HIS A 128 11.46 -7.50 2.57
CA HIS A 128 11.83 -7.08 1.22
C HIS A 128 13.19 -7.65 0.81
N PHE A 129 13.29 -8.03 -0.45
CA PHE A 129 14.52 -8.40 -1.14
C PHE A 129 14.72 -7.41 -2.28
N ALA A 130 15.62 -6.46 -2.10
CA ALA A 130 15.90 -5.39 -3.06
C ALA A 130 17.06 -5.78 -3.99
N LYS A 131 16.88 -5.54 -5.30
CA LYS A 131 17.87 -5.81 -6.36
C LYS A 131 18.30 -4.53 -7.08
N GLY A 132 17.32 -3.70 -7.45
CA GLY A 132 17.49 -2.51 -8.28
C GLY A 132 17.12 -1.21 -7.58
N ASN A 133 17.02 -0.15 -8.38
CA ASN A 133 16.65 1.18 -7.89
C ASN A 133 15.13 1.27 -7.69
N ALA A 134 14.69 1.52 -6.45
CA ALA A 134 13.27 1.71 -6.12
C ALA A 134 12.62 2.83 -6.97
N ASP A 135 13.36 3.90 -7.28
CA ASP A 135 12.87 5.04 -8.08
C ASP A 135 12.62 4.68 -9.55
N ALA A 136 13.20 3.58 -10.03
CA ALA A 136 12.99 3.07 -11.38
C ALA A 136 11.71 2.22 -11.51
N THR A 137 10.97 2.03 -10.42
CA THR A 137 9.76 1.19 -10.42
C THR A 137 8.63 1.87 -11.19
N LYS A 138 7.98 1.10 -12.05
CA LYS A 138 6.87 1.54 -12.91
C LYS A 138 5.66 0.62 -12.79
N HIS A 139 5.90 -0.66 -12.52
CA HIS A 139 4.86 -1.67 -12.40
C HIS A 139 4.99 -2.44 -11.10
N ARG A 140 3.84 -2.95 -10.64
CA ARG A 140 3.71 -3.86 -9.52
C ARG A 140 2.94 -5.08 -9.98
N VAL A 141 3.43 -6.26 -9.61
CA VAL A 141 2.67 -7.50 -9.66
C VAL A 141 2.28 -7.86 -8.24
N TYR A 142 0.98 -8.01 -8.01
CA TYR A 142 0.39 -8.45 -6.75
C TYR A 142 0.09 -9.93 -6.84
N VAL A 143 0.44 -10.67 -5.80
CA VAL A 143 0.21 -12.10 -5.73
C VAL A 143 -0.35 -12.44 -4.35
N ASN A 144 -1.58 -12.94 -4.33
CA ASN A 144 -2.27 -13.45 -3.16
C ASN A 144 -1.91 -14.92 -2.95
N VAL A 145 -0.84 -15.16 -2.20
CA VAL A 145 -0.45 -16.48 -1.71
C VAL A 145 -1.12 -16.74 -0.36
N LYS A 146 -1.72 -17.92 -0.20
CA LYS A 146 -2.28 -18.40 1.06
C LYS A 146 -1.20 -18.54 2.13
N ARG A 147 -1.58 -18.25 3.36
CA ARG A 147 -0.70 -18.23 4.54
C ARG A 147 0.16 -19.50 4.68
N ASP A 148 -0.45 -20.68 4.55
CA ASP A 148 0.22 -21.98 4.74
C ASP A 148 1.30 -22.27 3.69
N HIS A 149 1.31 -21.54 2.58
CA HIS A 149 2.26 -21.70 1.48
C HIS A 149 3.17 -20.48 1.27
N LEU A 150 3.06 -19.47 2.14
CA LEU A 150 3.62 -18.13 1.91
C LEU A 150 5.14 -18.15 1.73
N GLY A 151 5.87 -18.78 2.65
CA GLY A 151 7.32 -18.92 2.59
C GLY A 151 7.79 -19.70 1.35
N PRO A 152 7.38 -20.97 1.18
CA PRO A 152 7.83 -21.80 0.06
C PRO A 152 7.47 -21.22 -1.31
N ALA A 153 6.27 -20.65 -1.46
CA ALA A 153 5.85 -20.03 -2.71
C ALA A 153 6.63 -18.75 -3.00
N PHE A 154 6.79 -17.86 -2.02
CA PHE A 154 7.56 -16.64 -2.20
C PHE A 154 9.01 -16.94 -2.59
N ARG A 155 9.69 -17.86 -1.88
CA ARG A 155 11.05 -18.27 -2.23
C ARG A 155 11.12 -18.78 -3.66
N SER A 156 10.21 -19.67 -4.06
CA SER A 156 10.21 -20.28 -5.40
C SER A 156 10.00 -19.23 -6.50
N ILE A 157 9.00 -18.37 -6.32
CA ILE A 157 8.67 -17.28 -7.26
C ILE A 157 9.84 -16.30 -7.33
N ALA A 158 10.31 -15.79 -6.19
CA ALA A 158 11.37 -14.79 -6.11
C ALA A 158 12.67 -15.31 -6.72
N THR A 159 13.06 -16.56 -6.44
CA THR A 159 14.24 -17.19 -7.05
C THR A 159 14.13 -17.26 -8.57
N ALA A 160 12.96 -17.66 -9.09
CA ALA A 160 12.75 -17.80 -10.53
C ALA A 160 12.82 -16.46 -11.27
N ILE A 161 12.25 -15.39 -10.70
CA ILE A 161 12.23 -14.06 -11.30
C ILE A 161 13.50 -13.25 -11.01
N TRP A 162 14.33 -13.68 -10.05
CA TRP A 162 15.52 -12.93 -9.64
C TRP A 162 16.47 -12.56 -10.78
N PRO A 163 16.71 -13.41 -11.81
CA PRO A 163 17.57 -13.05 -12.92
C PRO A 163 17.05 -11.92 -13.80
N GLU A 164 15.74 -11.62 -13.78
CA GLU A 164 15.11 -10.65 -14.68
C GLU A 164 15.67 -9.23 -14.46
N SER A 165 16.11 -8.57 -15.53
CA SER A 165 16.72 -7.25 -15.43
C SER A 165 15.73 -6.16 -15.04
N CYS A 166 14.44 -6.36 -15.31
CA CYS A 166 13.39 -5.41 -14.91
C CYS A 166 12.99 -5.53 -13.43
N LEU A 167 13.47 -6.54 -12.69
CA LEU A 167 13.15 -6.69 -11.27
C LEU A 167 13.91 -5.66 -10.43
N ASN A 168 13.16 -4.78 -9.75
CA ASN A 168 13.72 -3.84 -8.77
C ASN A 168 13.70 -4.44 -7.37
N SER A 169 12.60 -5.06 -6.96
CA SER A 169 12.51 -5.72 -5.66
C SER A 169 11.32 -6.68 -5.61
N ALA A 170 11.33 -7.59 -4.64
CA ALA A 170 10.16 -8.38 -4.27
C ALA A 170 10.01 -8.36 -2.75
N LYS A 171 8.78 -8.40 -2.27
CA LYS A 171 8.50 -8.48 -0.84
C LYS A 171 7.36 -9.42 -0.53
N VAL A 172 7.33 -9.88 0.70
CA VAL A 172 6.31 -10.77 1.24
C VAL A 172 5.88 -10.32 2.63
N GLY A 173 4.58 -10.35 2.91
CA GLY A 173 4.06 -10.16 4.27
C GLY A 173 4.35 -11.38 5.13
N GLY A 174 4.53 -11.20 6.43
CA GLY A 174 4.66 -12.32 7.35
C GLY A 174 3.33 -13.08 7.56
N PRO A 175 3.37 -14.29 8.13
CA PRO A 175 2.18 -15.13 8.31
C PRO A 175 1.23 -14.67 9.42
N LEU A 176 1.62 -13.71 10.26
CA LEU A 176 0.78 -13.18 11.34
C LEU A 176 -0.14 -12.05 10.85
N GLY A 177 -1.24 -11.84 11.57
CA GLY A 177 -2.23 -10.82 11.29
C GLY A 177 -3.27 -11.24 10.23
N ALA A 178 -3.98 -10.23 9.71
CA ALA A 178 -5.03 -10.42 8.72
C ALA A 178 -4.49 -11.02 7.42
N ALA A 179 -5.30 -11.83 6.74
CA ALA A 179 -4.99 -12.28 5.39
C ALA A 179 -5.03 -11.09 4.42
N ARG A 180 -4.14 -11.10 3.43
CA ARG A 180 -3.92 -9.95 2.54
C ARG A 180 -3.93 -10.38 1.08
N ALA A 181 -4.59 -9.60 0.24
CA ALA A 181 -4.61 -9.80 -1.20
C ALA A 181 -3.27 -9.40 -1.85
N ASP A 182 -2.43 -8.64 -1.13
CA ASP A 182 -1.07 -8.25 -1.53
C ASP A 182 0.01 -9.00 -0.73
N SER A 183 -0.23 -10.26 -0.38
CA SER A 183 0.71 -11.03 0.47
C SER A 183 2.11 -11.14 -0.13
N VAL A 184 2.24 -11.14 -1.46
CA VAL A 184 3.49 -10.92 -2.19
C VAL A 184 3.35 -9.75 -3.16
N VAL A 185 4.37 -8.89 -3.24
CA VAL A 185 4.45 -7.77 -4.19
C VAL A 185 5.80 -7.78 -4.91
N ILE A 186 5.77 -7.74 -6.23
CA ILE A 186 6.94 -7.69 -7.10
C ILE A 186 6.97 -6.33 -7.77
N TYR A 187 8.09 -5.63 -7.66
CA TYR A 187 8.31 -4.29 -8.19
C TYR A 187 9.19 -4.35 -9.42
N LEU A 188 8.69 -3.84 -10.53
CA LEU A 188 9.33 -3.91 -11.83
C LEU A 188 9.55 -2.50 -12.39
N SER A 189 10.69 -2.30 -13.05
CA SER A 189 10.88 -1.18 -13.97
C SER A 189 10.15 -1.43 -15.30
N ASP A 190 10.32 -0.52 -16.26
CA ASP A 190 9.82 -0.73 -17.61
C ASP A 190 10.55 -1.91 -18.31
N GLY A 191 9.82 -2.64 -19.15
CA GLY A 191 10.33 -3.76 -19.95
C GLY A 191 10.19 -5.13 -19.29
N GLN A 192 10.11 -6.18 -20.11
CA GLN A 192 10.13 -7.60 -19.72
C GLN A 192 9.14 -8.06 -18.62
N LYS A 193 8.11 -7.26 -18.29
CA LYS A 193 7.01 -7.66 -17.39
C LYS A 193 6.43 -9.04 -17.75
N ASP A 194 6.31 -9.30 -19.05
CA ASP A 194 5.72 -10.55 -19.54
C ASP A 194 6.61 -11.77 -19.24
N SER A 195 7.93 -11.60 -19.19
CA SER A 195 8.87 -12.65 -18.75
C SER A 195 8.65 -13.03 -17.28
N VAL A 196 8.53 -12.01 -16.41
CA VAL A 196 8.19 -12.20 -14.98
C VAL A 196 6.85 -12.92 -14.84
N LEU A 197 5.83 -12.50 -15.59
CA LEU A 197 4.50 -13.12 -15.57
C LEU A 197 4.53 -14.57 -16.09
N ALA A 198 5.34 -14.88 -17.11
CA ALA A 198 5.49 -16.24 -17.62
C ALA A 198 6.13 -17.19 -16.58
N LYS A 199 7.13 -16.71 -15.84
CA LYS A 199 7.74 -17.48 -14.74
C LYS A 199 6.78 -17.67 -13.57
N LEU A 200 6.05 -16.61 -13.20
CA LEU A 200 4.99 -16.69 -12.19
C LEU A 200 3.91 -17.70 -12.61
N ARG A 201 3.49 -17.69 -13.88
CA ARG A 201 2.53 -18.66 -14.42
C ARG A 201 3.03 -20.09 -14.32
N THR A 202 4.30 -20.33 -14.64
CA THR A 202 4.89 -21.67 -14.52
C THR A 202 4.78 -22.22 -13.09
N TYR A 203 4.97 -21.36 -12.09
CA TYR A 203 4.75 -21.74 -10.69
C TYR A 203 3.24 -21.91 -10.38
N TYR A 204 2.41 -20.96 -10.83
CA TYR A 204 0.97 -20.97 -10.60
C TYR A 204 0.29 -22.23 -11.13
N ASP A 205 0.57 -22.63 -12.37
CA ASP A 205 -0.10 -23.77 -13.01
C ASP A 205 0.14 -25.09 -12.26
N LYS A 206 1.31 -25.23 -11.64
CA LYS A 206 1.68 -26.39 -10.81
C LYS A 206 1.12 -26.32 -9.39
N ASN A 207 0.76 -25.12 -8.92
CA ASN A 207 0.49 -24.84 -7.51
C ASN A 207 -0.79 -24.01 -7.32
N LYS A 208 -1.81 -24.18 -8.16
CA LYS A 208 -3.04 -23.37 -8.13
C LYS A 208 -3.68 -23.29 -6.73
N GLY A 209 -3.59 -24.39 -5.98
CA GLY A 209 -4.08 -24.47 -4.60
C GLY A 209 -3.40 -23.52 -3.60
N HIS A 210 -2.20 -23.01 -3.91
CA HIS A 210 -1.45 -22.09 -3.05
C HIS A 210 -1.95 -20.64 -3.12
N PHE A 211 -2.81 -20.31 -4.08
CA PHE A 211 -3.25 -18.94 -4.33
C PHE A 211 -4.65 -18.68 -3.77
N GLY A 212 -4.85 -17.50 -3.20
CA GLY A 212 -6.18 -16.96 -2.92
C GLY A 212 -6.87 -16.49 -4.20
N ALA A 213 -8.17 -16.22 -4.13
CA ALA A 213 -8.92 -15.71 -5.29
C ALA A 213 -8.83 -14.19 -5.42
N ASP A 214 -8.75 -13.49 -4.28
CA ASP A 214 -8.82 -12.03 -4.22
C ASP A 214 -7.54 -11.36 -4.67
N THR A 215 -7.70 -10.18 -5.26
CA THR A 215 -6.64 -9.25 -5.61
C THR A 215 -6.92 -7.89 -5.00
N PRO A 216 -5.91 -7.05 -4.73
CA PRO A 216 -6.16 -5.72 -4.20
C PRO A 216 -7.10 -4.94 -5.12
N LYS A 217 -7.98 -4.11 -4.54
CA LYS A 217 -8.98 -3.36 -5.34
C LYS A 217 -8.28 -2.45 -6.36
N LEU A 218 -8.97 -2.05 -7.43
CA LEU A 218 -8.40 -1.10 -8.41
C LEU A 218 -7.08 -1.54 -9.08
N THR A 219 -6.80 -2.84 -9.08
CA THR A 219 -5.73 -3.47 -9.88
C THR A 219 -6.35 -4.13 -11.12
N VAL A 220 -5.52 -4.54 -12.09
CA VAL A 220 -5.97 -5.34 -13.24
C VAL A 220 -5.65 -6.80 -12.98
N PRO A 221 -6.65 -7.69 -12.82
CA PRO A 221 -6.41 -9.13 -12.70
C PRO A 221 -5.64 -9.67 -13.91
N VAL A 222 -4.75 -10.63 -13.68
CA VAL A 222 -4.07 -11.32 -14.79
C VAL A 222 -4.93 -12.50 -15.24
N GLU A 223 -5.32 -12.48 -16.52
CA GLU A 223 -6.22 -13.47 -17.11
C GLU A 223 -5.74 -14.90 -16.85
N GLY A 224 -6.59 -15.76 -16.30
CA GLY A 224 -6.25 -17.17 -16.03
C GLY A 224 -5.36 -17.43 -14.80
N MET A 225 -5.06 -16.40 -14.00
CA MET A 225 -4.32 -16.53 -12.73
C MET A 225 -5.08 -15.85 -11.58
N SER A 226 -6.03 -16.56 -10.96
CA SER A 226 -6.72 -16.07 -9.76
C SER A 226 -5.73 -15.68 -8.66
N GLY A 227 -5.98 -14.56 -8.00
CA GLY A 227 -5.07 -14.01 -6.99
C GLY A 227 -3.84 -13.30 -7.54
N VAL A 228 -3.71 -13.11 -8.86
CA VAL A 228 -2.61 -12.34 -9.46
C VAL A 228 -3.17 -11.09 -10.16
N ALA A 229 -2.57 -9.93 -9.89
CA ALA A 229 -2.98 -8.68 -10.51
C ALA A 229 -1.82 -7.72 -10.78
N LEU A 230 -2.07 -6.69 -11.59
CA LEU A 230 -1.14 -5.65 -11.98
C LEU A 230 -1.60 -4.27 -11.50
N GLY A 231 -0.63 -3.42 -11.15
CA GLY A 231 -0.86 -1.99 -10.93
C GLY A 231 0.36 -1.18 -11.34
N MET A 232 0.17 0.10 -11.67
CA MET A 232 1.27 1.04 -11.92
C MET A 232 1.74 1.74 -10.65
N GLU A 233 3.05 1.95 -10.54
CA GLU A 233 3.67 2.64 -9.40
C GLU A 233 3.08 4.06 -9.24
N PRO A 234 2.63 4.46 -8.03
CA PRO A 234 2.20 5.84 -7.78
C PRO A 234 3.35 6.84 -8.00
N PRO A 235 3.07 8.12 -8.25
CA PRO A 235 4.07 9.10 -8.70
C PRO A 235 5.03 9.60 -7.60
N GLY A 236 5.01 8.99 -6.41
CA GLY A 236 5.80 9.44 -5.25
C GLY A 236 5.39 10.82 -4.73
N LEU A 237 4.12 11.18 -4.89
CA LEU A 237 3.55 12.47 -4.51
C LEU A 237 2.27 12.28 -3.68
N ALA A 238 2.11 13.08 -2.63
CA ALA A 238 0.83 13.30 -1.97
C ALA A 238 0.11 14.50 -2.61
N VAL A 239 -1.20 14.39 -2.81
CA VAL A 239 -2.06 15.50 -3.28
C VAL A 239 -2.66 16.20 -2.07
N ILE A 240 -2.31 17.46 -1.85
CA ILE A 240 -2.80 18.27 -0.74
C ILE A 240 -3.78 19.31 -1.27
N ARG A 241 -4.87 19.56 -0.55
CA ARG A 241 -5.85 20.59 -0.89
C ARG A 241 -5.82 21.73 0.13
N SER A 242 -5.72 22.97 -0.33
CA SER A 242 -5.85 24.15 0.53
C SER A 242 -6.41 25.34 -0.23
N GLY A 243 -7.32 26.11 0.37
CA GLY A 243 -7.87 27.32 -0.26
C GLY A 243 -8.52 27.08 -1.63
N GLY A 244 -9.05 25.88 -1.89
CA GLY A 244 -9.61 25.50 -3.20
C GLY A 244 -8.58 25.13 -4.27
N GLN A 245 -7.28 25.20 -3.96
CA GLN A 245 -6.16 24.81 -4.82
C GLN A 245 -5.64 23.41 -4.47
N TYR A 246 -4.84 22.83 -5.38
CA TYR A 246 -4.21 21.53 -5.25
C TYR A 246 -2.70 21.65 -5.30
N TYR A 247 -2.04 20.98 -4.38
CA TYR A 247 -0.60 21.00 -4.20
C TYR A 247 -0.03 19.58 -4.23
N ALA A 248 1.23 19.46 -4.65
CA ALA A 248 2.01 18.23 -4.60
C ALA A 248 3.10 18.35 -3.54
N GLU A 249 3.20 17.32 -2.70
CA GLU A 249 4.33 17.12 -1.80
C GLU A 249 4.99 15.78 -2.13
N LYS A 250 6.33 15.75 -2.22
CA LYS A 250 7.06 14.49 -2.41
C LYS A 250 6.88 13.60 -1.20
N MET A 251 6.17 12.49 -1.39
CA MET A 251 5.89 11.52 -0.34
C MET A 251 5.89 10.12 -0.95
N PRO A 252 6.80 9.22 -0.52
CA PRO A 252 6.73 7.82 -0.89
C PRO A 252 5.43 7.22 -0.37
N GLN A 253 4.62 6.65 -1.25
CA GLN A 253 3.33 6.06 -0.87
C GLN A 253 3.18 4.68 -1.50
N SER A 254 2.49 3.77 -0.80
CA SER A 254 2.06 2.53 -1.41
C SER A 254 0.91 2.81 -2.40
N PHE A 255 0.77 1.96 -3.42
CA PHE A 255 -0.29 2.04 -4.42
C PHE A 255 -1.68 2.20 -3.82
N GLY A 256 -2.01 1.34 -2.85
CA GLY A 256 -3.32 1.34 -2.22
C GLY A 256 -3.48 2.52 -1.28
N PHE A 257 -2.42 2.94 -0.58
CA PHE A 257 -2.49 4.08 0.34
C PHE A 257 -2.74 5.39 -0.42
N TYR A 258 -2.10 5.57 -1.58
CA TYR A 258 -2.34 6.74 -2.43
C TYR A 258 -3.81 6.86 -2.85
N ARG A 259 -4.39 5.75 -3.32
CA ARG A 259 -5.82 5.68 -3.70
C ARG A 259 -6.73 5.86 -2.48
N ALA A 260 -6.43 5.22 -1.36
CA ALA A 260 -7.20 5.32 -0.12
C ALA A 260 -7.24 6.76 0.40
N MET A 261 -6.09 7.46 0.37
CA MET A 261 -5.98 8.87 0.73
C MET A 261 -6.90 9.73 -0.15
N LEU A 262 -6.84 9.59 -1.48
CA LEU A 262 -7.68 10.36 -2.41
C LEU A 262 -9.19 10.08 -2.23
N ILE A 263 -9.54 8.82 -1.98
CA ILE A 263 -10.92 8.41 -1.68
C ILE A 263 -11.38 9.03 -0.37
N PHE A 264 -10.58 8.95 0.69
CA PHE A 264 -10.92 9.54 1.98
C PHE A 264 -11.05 11.07 1.89
N MET A 265 -10.19 11.75 1.12
CA MET A 265 -10.35 13.19 0.82
C MET A 265 -11.71 13.52 0.20
N ALA A 266 -12.23 12.63 -0.65
CA ALA A 266 -13.54 12.83 -1.28
C ALA A 266 -14.64 12.64 -0.23
N LEU A 267 -14.53 11.57 0.57
CA LEU A 267 -15.45 11.21 1.63
C LEU A 267 -15.61 12.31 2.68
N ASP A 268 -14.49 12.80 3.24
CA ASP A 268 -14.45 13.90 4.22
C ASP A 268 -15.18 15.14 3.70
N ARG A 269 -15.16 15.38 2.38
CA ARG A 269 -15.80 16.56 1.81
C ARG A 269 -17.29 16.41 1.54
N THR A 270 -17.79 15.19 1.37
CA THR A 270 -19.19 14.91 0.93
C THR A 270 -20.05 14.28 1.99
N HIS A 271 -19.45 13.76 3.05
CA HIS A 271 -20.19 13.15 4.14
C HIS A 271 -21.15 14.14 4.82
N PHE A 272 -20.70 15.38 5.06
CA PHE A 272 -21.46 16.37 5.83
C PHE A 272 -22.67 16.91 5.06
N THR A 273 -23.84 16.79 5.69
CA THR A 273 -25.13 17.20 5.14
C THR A 273 -25.20 18.71 4.96
N ARG A 274 -25.69 19.16 3.80
CA ARG A 274 -26.22 20.52 3.62
C ARG A 274 -27.75 20.47 3.72
N PRO A 275 -28.42 21.54 4.18
CA PRO A 275 -29.87 21.61 4.18
C PRO A 275 -30.45 21.21 2.81
N GLY A 276 -31.38 20.26 2.80
CA GLY A 276 -32.05 19.77 1.58
C GLY A 276 -31.30 18.71 0.76
N GLN A 277 -30.11 18.25 1.15
CA GLN A 277 -29.41 17.16 0.44
C GLN A 277 -29.80 15.76 0.95
N THR A 278 -30.17 14.88 0.03
CA THR A 278 -30.46 13.46 0.29
C THR A 278 -29.19 12.59 0.29
N ASP A 279 -29.23 11.40 0.90
CA ASP A 279 -28.07 10.48 0.91
C ASP A 279 -27.60 10.08 -0.50
N PRO A 280 -28.49 9.71 -1.47
CA PRO A 280 -28.06 9.41 -2.83
C PRO A 280 -27.32 10.58 -3.50
N GLN A 281 -27.81 11.81 -3.33
CA GLN A 281 -27.14 12.99 -3.87
C GLN A 281 -25.72 13.19 -3.29
N ARG A 282 -25.52 12.85 -2.00
CA ARG A 282 -24.20 12.89 -1.36
C ARG A 282 -23.29 11.78 -1.87
N SER A 283 -23.82 10.57 -2.06
CA SER A 283 -23.09 9.43 -2.64
C SER A 283 -22.61 9.76 -4.06
N ASP A 284 -23.47 10.35 -4.88
CA ASP A 284 -23.10 10.78 -6.24
C ASP A 284 -22.06 11.91 -6.20
N ALA A 285 -22.18 12.84 -5.26
CA ALA A 285 -21.18 13.89 -5.06
C ALA A 285 -19.82 13.31 -4.62
N PHE A 286 -19.83 12.27 -3.79
CA PHE A 286 -18.63 11.53 -3.38
C PHE A 286 -17.95 10.89 -4.60
N LYS A 287 -18.69 10.12 -5.41
CA LYS A 287 -18.18 9.48 -6.64
C LYS A 287 -17.54 10.51 -7.59
N ARG A 288 -18.26 11.60 -7.91
CA ARG A 288 -17.75 12.67 -8.78
C ARG A 288 -16.50 13.36 -8.22
N ARG A 289 -16.39 13.51 -6.89
CA ARG A 289 -15.20 14.10 -6.27
C ARG A 289 -14.00 13.16 -6.31
N THR A 290 -14.21 11.87 -6.06
CA THR A 290 -13.14 10.87 -6.18
C THR A 290 -12.60 10.86 -7.60
N GLU A 291 -13.47 10.84 -8.61
CA GLU A 291 -13.09 10.95 -10.02
C GLU A 291 -12.21 12.17 -10.28
N LYS A 292 -12.65 13.35 -9.81
CA LYS A 292 -11.87 14.59 -9.91
C LYS A 292 -10.49 14.46 -9.27
N TYR A 293 -10.40 13.91 -8.06
CA TYR A 293 -9.12 13.74 -7.37
C TYR A 293 -8.21 12.74 -8.06
N PHE A 294 -8.76 11.65 -8.60
CA PHE A 294 -8.02 10.67 -9.39
C PHE A 294 -7.42 11.33 -10.63
N VAL A 295 -8.21 12.09 -11.40
CA VAL A 295 -7.70 12.79 -12.59
C VAL A 295 -6.57 13.76 -12.25
N HIS A 296 -6.69 14.53 -11.16
CA HIS A 296 -5.61 15.43 -10.71
C HIS A 296 -4.37 14.68 -10.23
N ALA A 297 -4.56 13.53 -9.60
CA ALA A 297 -3.51 12.61 -9.17
C ALA A 297 -2.88 11.81 -10.33
N GLY A 298 -3.38 11.93 -11.56
CA GLY A 298 -2.92 11.15 -12.71
C GLY A 298 -3.43 9.71 -12.73
N ILE A 299 -4.52 9.40 -12.02
CA ILE A 299 -5.20 8.11 -12.08
C ILE A 299 -6.37 8.22 -13.05
N ASP A 300 -6.44 7.34 -14.04
CA ASP A 300 -7.56 7.24 -14.96
C ASP A 300 -8.77 6.60 -14.23
N PRO A 301 -9.90 7.30 -14.03
CA PRO A 301 -11.07 6.73 -13.36
C PRO A 301 -11.72 5.56 -14.11
N ASP A 302 -11.46 5.44 -15.41
CA ASP A 302 -11.90 4.30 -16.23
C ASP A 302 -10.89 3.16 -16.24
N ARG A 303 -9.65 3.42 -15.82
CA ARG A 303 -8.57 2.42 -15.68
C ARG A 303 -7.76 2.69 -14.41
N PRO A 304 -8.36 2.49 -13.22
CA PRO A 304 -7.81 2.98 -11.95
C PRO A 304 -6.52 2.28 -11.51
N ALA A 305 -6.11 1.21 -12.21
CA ALA A 305 -4.83 0.54 -12.04
C ALA A 305 -3.66 1.28 -12.73
N GLU A 306 -3.96 2.10 -13.73
CA GLU A 306 -2.99 2.88 -14.47
C GLU A 306 -2.61 4.16 -13.71
N GLN A 307 -1.42 4.70 -14.02
CA GLN A 307 -0.89 5.92 -13.45
C GLN A 307 -0.17 6.73 -14.52
N SER A 308 -0.60 7.97 -14.72
CA SER A 308 0.07 8.99 -15.53
C SER A 308 0.71 10.06 -14.63
N ALA A 309 1.38 11.03 -15.25
CA ALA A 309 1.80 12.23 -14.54
C ALA A 309 0.57 12.96 -13.94
N PRO A 310 0.63 13.44 -12.69
CA PRO A 310 -0.41 14.29 -12.10
C PRO A 310 -0.61 15.59 -12.90
N LYS A 311 -1.84 16.10 -12.91
CA LYS A 311 -2.22 17.30 -13.68
C LYS A 311 -2.42 18.52 -12.78
N ALA A 312 -1.76 19.63 -13.14
CA ALA A 312 -1.99 20.96 -12.57
C ALA A 312 -1.85 21.02 -11.03
N LEU A 313 -0.86 20.31 -10.47
CA LEU A 313 -0.51 20.42 -9.06
C LEU A 313 0.57 21.49 -8.86
N LYS A 314 0.31 22.45 -7.97
CA LYS A 314 1.33 23.42 -7.54
C LYS A 314 2.31 22.76 -6.57
N PRO A 315 3.60 23.15 -6.53
CA PRO A 315 4.48 22.68 -5.48
C PRO A 315 3.97 23.18 -4.11
N ILE A 316 4.11 22.36 -3.06
CA ILE A 316 3.70 22.76 -1.70
C ILE A 316 4.38 24.05 -1.21
N SER A 317 5.54 24.42 -1.77
CA SER A 317 6.23 25.67 -1.48
C SER A 317 5.46 26.94 -1.90
N GLU A 318 4.46 26.82 -2.78
CA GLU A 318 3.55 27.90 -3.17
C GLU A 318 2.31 28.02 -2.27
N LEU A 319 2.14 27.10 -1.31
CA LEU A 319 1.09 27.18 -0.32
C LEU A 319 1.37 28.38 0.60
N ASP A 320 0.37 29.25 0.77
CA ASP A 320 0.46 30.42 1.64
C ASP A 320 0.98 30.04 3.04
N ARG A 321 2.09 30.66 3.45
CA ARG A 321 2.76 30.39 4.73
C ARG A 321 1.91 30.77 5.94
N THR A 322 0.95 31.69 5.79
CA THR A 322 0.01 32.04 6.87
C THR A 322 -0.95 30.89 7.19
N ILE A 323 -1.31 30.08 6.18
CA ILE A 323 -2.05 28.83 6.34
C ILE A 323 -1.17 27.75 7.01
N GLN A 324 0.15 27.80 6.81
CA GLN A 324 1.11 26.89 7.46
C GLN A 324 1.38 27.25 8.94
N ALA A 325 1.14 28.50 9.36
CA ALA A 325 1.55 29.05 10.66
C ALA A 325 0.40 29.34 11.65
N SER A 326 -0.87 29.21 11.26
CA SER A 326 -2.01 29.51 12.14
C SER A 326 -2.19 28.46 13.24
N GLY A 327 -2.04 28.90 14.51
CA GLY A 327 -2.37 28.16 15.72
C GLY A 327 -3.88 27.92 15.91
N ASP A 328 -4.21 27.06 16.88
CA ASP A 328 -5.42 26.23 17.02
C ASP A 328 -6.79 26.92 17.18
N GLU A 329 -6.92 28.24 17.12
CA GLU A 329 -8.13 28.87 17.69
C GLU A 329 -9.36 28.90 16.76
N ASP A 330 -9.22 28.89 15.42
CA ASP A 330 -10.37 29.07 14.50
C ASP A 330 -10.40 28.12 13.27
N GLY A 331 -10.23 26.82 13.51
CA GLY A 331 -10.69 25.79 12.59
C GLY A 331 -9.68 25.27 11.57
N GLY A 332 -9.06 24.15 11.95
CA GLY A 332 -8.51 23.15 11.03
C GLY A 332 -7.05 23.33 10.67
N LYS A 333 -6.13 22.90 11.55
CA LYS A 333 -4.74 22.66 11.17
C LYS A 333 -4.65 21.66 10.02
N GLN A 334 -3.94 22.04 8.96
CA GLN A 334 -3.13 21.05 8.24
C GLN A 334 -2.00 20.63 9.17
N VAL A 335 -1.92 19.36 9.54
CA VAL A 335 -0.70 18.83 10.14
C VAL A 335 0.31 18.71 9.01
N ILE A 336 1.29 19.62 8.98
CA ILE A 336 2.51 19.41 8.21
C ILE A 336 3.25 18.27 8.91
N ILE A 337 3.34 17.14 8.22
CA ILE A 337 4.08 15.97 8.67
C ILE A 337 5.57 16.33 8.63
N LYS A 338 6.11 16.75 9.76
CA LYS A 338 7.56 16.83 9.93
C LYS A 338 8.06 15.43 10.26
N ARG A 339 9.04 14.97 9.48
CA ARG A 339 9.72 13.68 9.61
C ARG A 339 10.33 13.47 10.98
#